data_AF-A0A947BGU7-F1
#
_entry.id   AF-A0A947BGU7-F1
#
_cell.length_a   1.000
_cell.length_b   1.000
_cell.length_c   1.000
_cell.angle_alpha   90.00
_cell.angle_beta   90.00
_cell.angle_gamma   90.00
#
_symmetry.space_group_name_H-M   'P 1'
#
loop_
_entity.id
_entity.type
_entity.pdbx_description
1 polymer ?
#
loop_
_entity_poly.entity_id
_entity_poly.type
_entity_poly.pdbx_seq_one_letter_code
_entity_poly.pdbx_strand_id
1 'polypeptide(L)'
;VMGIDTEKVYAFTFSLNSAICGAAGAIIVMVWVIQPFYGIAYSIRAFVIVTAAGLGNLPGVIAAGLGIGALEQYGAHIFGIGYQQAIAVLLLLLVLLIRLIQQRRNRQVLK
;
A
#
# COMPACT_ATOMS: atom_id res chain seq x y z
N VAL A 1 8.70 -17.99 -30.35
CA VAL A 1 7.79 -16.86 -30.08
C VAL A 1 6.49 -17.46 -29.58
N MET A 2 6.24 -17.40 -28.27
CA MET A 2 5.09 -18.06 -27.66
C MET A 2 3.78 -17.40 -28.13
N GLY A 3 2.83 -18.21 -28.58
CA GLY A 3 1.51 -17.80 -29.09
C GLY A 3 0.53 -17.29 -28.03
N ILE A 4 1.01 -16.57 -27.02
CA ILE A 4 0.15 -15.86 -26.07
C ILE A 4 0.01 -14.43 -26.57
N ASP A 5 -1.23 -14.03 -26.85
CA ASP A 5 -1.60 -12.64 -27.10
C ASP A 5 -1.28 -11.79 -25.87
N THR A 6 -0.11 -11.16 -25.87
CA THR A 6 0.31 -10.23 -24.82
C THR A 6 -0.71 -9.10 -24.67
N GLU A 7 -1.29 -8.63 -25.78
CA GLU A 7 -2.34 -7.60 -25.78
C GLU A 7 -3.56 -8.00 -24.94
N LYS A 8 -4.02 -9.25 -25.03
CA LYS A 8 -5.15 -9.74 -24.21
C LYS A 8 -4.78 -9.82 -22.72
N VAL A 9 -3.58 -10.27 -22.38
CA VAL A 9 -3.12 -10.37 -20.99
C VAL A 9 -2.93 -8.99 -20.37
N TYR A 10 -2.38 -8.04 -21.12
CA TYR A 10 -2.25 -6.64 -20.70
C TYR A 10 -3.63 -5.99 -20.52
N ALA A 11 -4.53 -6.13 -21.49
CA ALA A 11 -5.89 -5.59 -21.40
C ALA A 11 -6.67 -6.18 -20.21
N PHE A 12 -6.53 -7.47 -19.95
CA PHE A 12 -7.15 -8.13 -18.80
C PHE A 12 -6.59 -7.61 -17.47
N THR A 13 -5.27 -7.51 -17.34
CA THR A 13 -4.64 -7.01 -16.10
C THR A 13 -4.96 -5.54 -15.85
N PHE A 14 -4.97 -4.71 -16.90
CA PHE A 14 -5.28 -3.29 -16.80
C PHE A 14 -6.75 -3.04 -16.44
N SER A 15 -7.68 -3.77 -17.07
CA SER A 15 -9.10 -3.67 -16.76
C SER A 15 -9.41 -4.13 -15.34
N LEU A 16 -8.78 -5.21 -14.87
CA LEU A 16 -8.92 -5.69 -13.50
C LEU A 16 -8.43 -4.65 -12.48
N ASN A 17 -7.24 -4.05 -12.69
CA ASN A 17 -6.73 -3.00 -11.81
C ASN A 17 -7.65 -1.78 -11.79
N SER A 18 -8.08 -1.32 -12.97
CA SER A 18 -8.95 -0.15 -13.11
C SER A 18 -10.30 -0.36 -12.42
N ALA A 19 -10.87 -1.57 -12.50
CA ALA A 19 -12.12 -1.92 -11.81
C ALA A 19 -11.97 -1.84 -10.29
N ILE A 20 -10.87 -2.38 -9.73
CA ILE A 20 -10.60 -2.36 -8.29
C ILE A 20 -10.35 -0.92 -7.80
N CYS A 21 -9.54 -0.14 -8.54
CA CYS A 21 -9.29 1.27 -8.22
C CYS A 21 -10.57 2.12 -8.26
N GLY A 22 -11.43 1.89 -9.26
CA GLY A 22 -12.72 2.57 -9.38
C GLY A 22 -13.67 2.25 -8.22
N ALA A 23 -13.80 0.96 -7.87
CA ALA A 23 -14.62 0.54 -6.73
C ALA A 23 -14.10 1.12 -5.40
N ALA A 24 -12.79 1.10 -5.18
CA ALA A 24 -12.18 1.70 -3.99
C ALA A 24 -12.42 3.21 -3.90
N GLY A 25 -12.24 3.94 -5.02
CA GLY A 25 -12.50 5.38 -5.08
C GLY A 25 -13.96 5.74 -4.79
N ALA A 26 -14.91 4.96 -5.33
CA ALA A 26 -16.34 5.13 -5.10
C ALA A 26 -16.73 4.93 -3.62
N ILE A 27 -16.03 4.03 -2.90
CA ILE A 27 -16.26 3.84 -1.45
C ILE A 27 -15.70 5.02 -0.66
N ILE A 28 -14.51 5.53 -1.02
CA ILE A 28 -13.84 6.61 -0.28
C ILE A 28 -14.62 7.93 -0.36
N VAL A 29 -15.17 8.27 -1.53
CA VAL A 29 -15.93 9.52 -1.74
C VAL A 29 -17.20 9.59 -0.89
N MET A 30 -17.79 8.45 -0.51
CA MET A 30 -18.97 8.43 0.34
C MET A 30 -18.67 8.79 1.80
N VAL A 31 -17.41 8.62 2.25
CA VAL A 31 -17.03 8.79 3.66
C VAL A 31 -16.30 10.12 3.91
N TRP A 32 -15.58 10.65 2.91
CA TRP A 32 -14.71 11.82 3.07
C TRP A 32 -14.99 12.92 2.04
N VAL A 33 -14.88 14.18 2.46
CA VAL A 33 -14.94 15.33 1.55
C VAL A 33 -13.68 15.35 0.69
N ILE A 34 -13.85 15.35 -0.63
CA ILE A 34 -12.73 15.35 -1.59
C ILE A 34 -11.98 16.68 -1.48
N GLN A 35 -10.71 16.61 -1.12
CA GLN A 35 -9.76 17.72 -1.26
C GLN A 35 -8.68 17.35 -2.27
N PRO A 36 -8.14 18.30 -3.05
CA PRO A 36 -7.21 18.02 -4.14
C PRO A 36 -5.90 17.35 -3.69
N PHE A 37 -5.52 17.48 -2.41
CA PHE A 37 -4.30 16.91 -1.87
C PHE A 37 -4.42 15.44 -1.42
N TYR A 38 -5.63 14.85 -1.36
CA TYR A 38 -5.80 13.47 -0.89
C TYR A 38 -5.05 12.45 -1.75
N GLY A 39 -4.94 12.70 -3.06
CA GLY A 39 -4.21 11.81 -3.99
C GLY A 39 -2.75 11.59 -3.57
N ILE A 40 -2.07 12.64 -3.12
CA ILE A 40 -0.65 12.58 -2.72
C ILE A 40 -0.47 11.66 -1.51
N ALA A 41 -1.35 11.78 -0.51
CA ALA A 41 -1.30 10.93 0.68
C ALA A 41 -1.53 9.45 0.34
N TYR A 42 -2.46 9.13 -0.57
CA TYR A 42 -2.70 7.76 -1.02
C TYR A 42 -1.54 7.20 -1.85
N SER A 43 -0.90 8.01 -2.71
CA SER A 43 0.26 7.58 -3.49
C SER A 43 1.45 7.18 -2.60
N ILE A 44 1.73 7.97 -1.56
CA ILE A 44 2.80 7.65 -0.60
C ILE A 44 2.49 6.35 0.15
N ARG A 45 1.23 6.16 0.59
CA ARG A 45 0.79 4.91 1.24
C ARG A 45 0.94 3.70 0.33
N ALA A 46 0.51 3.80 -0.92
CA ALA A 46 0.66 2.72 -1.91
C ALA A 46 2.13 2.37 -2.15
N PHE A 47 3.00 3.37 -2.27
CA PHE A 47 4.43 3.15 -2.42
C PHE A 47 5.04 2.39 -1.24
N VAL A 48 4.67 2.75 -0.01
CA VAL A 48 5.22 2.06 1.16
C VAL A 48 4.67 0.64 1.31
N ILE A 49 3.38 0.39 1.03
CA ILE A 49 2.83 -0.97 1.06
C ILE A 49 3.56 -1.89 0.06
N VAL A 50 3.77 -1.42 -1.17
CA VAL A 50 4.46 -2.19 -2.22
C VAL A 50 5.94 -2.40 -1.88
N THR A 51 6.61 -1.38 -1.38
CA THR A 51 8.01 -1.50 -0.95
C THR A 51 8.17 -2.24 0.37
N ALA A 52 7.14 -2.40 1.19
CA ALA A 52 7.14 -3.25 2.40
C ALA A 52 6.94 -4.74 2.07
N ALA A 53 6.16 -5.04 1.03
CA ALA A 53 5.88 -6.40 0.60
C ALA A 53 6.90 -6.97 -0.40
N GLY A 54 7.45 -6.12 -1.28
CA GLY A 54 8.41 -6.50 -2.33
C GLY A 54 7.75 -6.58 -3.70
N LEU A 55 8.48 -6.13 -4.72
CA LEU A 55 8.01 -6.15 -6.11
C LEU A 55 7.78 -7.59 -6.57
N GLY A 56 6.56 -7.91 -6.99
CA GLY A 56 6.19 -9.22 -7.52
C GLY A 56 5.57 -10.21 -6.51
N ASN A 57 5.51 -9.89 -5.22
CA ASN A 57 4.88 -10.76 -4.21
C ASN A 57 3.44 -10.31 -3.87
N LEU A 58 2.47 -10.71 -4.69
CA LEU A 58 1.05 -10.33 -4.52
C LEU A 58 0.46 -10.64 -3.12
N PRO A 59 0.62 -11.86 -2.53
CA PRO A 59 0.06 -12.13 -1.21
C PRO A 59 0.75 -11.32 -0.10
N GLY A 60 2.04 -11.01 -0.26
CA GLY A 60 2.76 -10.11 0.65
C GLY A 60 2.20 -8.69 0.63
N VAL A 61 1.81 -8.19 -0.55
CA VAL A 61 1.24 -6.83 -0.72
C VAL A 61 -0.12 -6.72 -0.04
N ILE A 62 -0.96 -7.74 -0.18
CA ILE A 62 -2.29 -7.77 0.45
C ILE A 62 -2.17 -7.84 1.98
N ALA A 63 -1.29 -8.71 2.50
CA ALA A 63 -1.05 -8.81 3.94
C ALA A 63 -0.47 -7.51 4.53
N ALA A 64 0.48 -6.88 3.82
CA ALA A 64 1.05 -5.60 4.24
C ALA A 64 0.02 -4.46 4.18
N GLY A 65 -0.82 -4.40 3.14
CA GLY A 65 -1.87 -3.39 2.99
C GLY A 65 -2.92 -3.48 4.09
N LEU A 66 -3.41 -4.69 4.38
CA LEU A 66 -4.38 -4.91 5.47
C LEU A 66 -3.77 -4.65 6.84
N GLY A 67 -2.52 -5.10 7.07
CA GLY A 67 -1.82 -4.87 8.33
C GLY A 67 -1.56 -3.38 8.60
N ILE A 68 -1.03 -2.66 7.61
CA ILE A 68 -0.77 -1.21 7.72
C ILE A 68 -2.09 -0.44 7.91
N GLY A 69 -3.13 -0.78 7.15
CA GLY A 69 -4.44 -0.14 7.27
C GLY A 69 -5.10 -0.34 8.64
N ALA A 70 -5.03 -1.55 9.19
CA ALA A 70 -5.54 -1.83 10.53
C ALA A 70 -4.78 -1.03 11.59
N LEU A 71 -3.45 -1.03 11.54
CA LEU A 71 -2.62 -0.27 12.47
C LEU A 71 -2.89 1.24 12.39
N GLU A 72 -3.14 1.78 11.20
CA GLU A 72 -3.49 3.20 11.03
C GLU A 72 -4.81 3.55 11.73
N GLN A 73 -5.84 2.71 11.58
CA GLN A 73 -7.14 2.93 12.23
C GLN A 73 -7.06 2.83 13.76
N TYR A 74 -6.32 1.86 14.29
CA TYR A 74 -6.10 1.73 15.74
C TYR A 74 -5.25 2.89 16.29
N GLY A 75 -4.25 3.37 15.54
CA GLY A 75 -3.42 4.52 15.92
C GLY A 75 -4.18 5.86 15.86
N ALA A 76 -5.08 6.04 14.90
CA ALA A 76 -5.93 7.22 14.78
C ALA A 76 -6.91 7.36 15.96
N HIS A 77 -7.38 6.24 16.52
CA HIS A 77 -8.29 6.23 17.67
C HIS A 77 -7.64 6.77 18.96
N ILE A 78 -6.31 6.65 19.10
CA ILE A 78 -5.60 7.00 20.34
C ILE A 78 -5.13 8.48 20.39
N PHE A 79 -4.87 9.12 19.24
CA PHE A 79 -4.17 10.42 19.17
C PHE A 79 -4.99 11.59 18.58
N GLY A 80 -6.20 11.32 18.06
CA GLY A 80 -7.12 12.35 17.56
C GLY A 80 -7.03 12.64 16.04
N ILE A 81 -8.21 12.93 15.49
CA ILE A 81 -8.57 13.11 14.06
C ILE A 81 -7.78 14.19 13.28
N GLY A 82 -7.07 15.10 13.95
CA GLY A 82 -6.23 16.13 13.30
C GLY A 82 -4.86 15.63 12.83
N TYR A 83 -4.36 14.51 13.38
CA TYR A 83 -3.02 13.97 13.11
C TYR A 83 -3.04 12.70 12.24
N GLN A 84 -4.17 12.41 11.60
CA GLN A 84 -4.41 11.16 10.86
C GLN A 84 -3.41 10.93 9.71
N GLN A 85 -2.91 12.01 9.09
CA GLN A 85 -1.86 11.92 8.07
C GLN A 85 -0.45 11.75 8.66
N ALA A 86 -0.15 12.37 9.80
CA ALA A 86 1.15 12.25 10.47
C ALA A 86 1.35 10.83 11.03
N ILE A 87 0.30 10.22 11.57
CA ILE A 87 0.31 8.84 12.08
C ILE A 87 0.46 7.83 10.95
N ALA A 88 -0.19 8.04 9.81
CA ALA A 88 -0.02 7.21 8.62
C ALA A 88 1.46 7.17 8.18
N VAL A 89 2.12 8.33 8.09
CA VAL A 89 3.54 8.43 7.72
C VAL A 89 4.46 7.81 8.79
N LEU A 90 4.12 7.95 10.07
CA LEU A 90 4.91 7.39 11.18
C LEU A 90 4.80 5.84 11.24
N LEU A 91 3.64 5.29 10.92
CA LEU A 91 3.43 3.84 10.77
C LEU A 91 4.16 3.27 9.55
N LEU A 92 4.15 4.00 8.43
CA LEU A 92 4.95 3.66 7.26
C LEU A 92 6.45 3.64 7.59
N LEU A 93 6.93 4.62 8.37
CA LEU A 93 8.32 4.66 8.86
C LEU A 93 8.66 3.45 9.75
N LEU A 94 7.75 3.03 10.64
CA LEU A 94 7.94 1.85 11.48
C LEU A 94 8.00 0.56 10.67
N VAL A 95 7.12 0.38 9.69
CA VAL A 95 7.14 -0.80 8.82
C VAL A 95 8.39 -0.83 7.93
N LEU A 96 8.80 0.33 7.42
CA LEU A 96 10.05 0.46 6.65
C LEU A 96 11.28 0.15 7.51
N LEU A 97 11.29 0.54 8.79
CA LEU A 97 12.31 0.17 9.76
C LEU A 97 12.36 -1.34 10.00
N ILE A 98 11.22 -2.00 10.19
CA ILE A 98 11.15 -3.45 10.38
C ILE A 98 11.72 -4.17 9.14
N ARG A 99 11.36 -3.72 7.94
CA ARG A 99 11.89 -4.29 6.69
C ARG A 99 13.39 -4.03 6.51
N LEU A 100 13.86 -2.83 6.85
CA LEU A 100 15.28 -2.46 6.85
C LEU A 100 16.08 -3.36 7.80
N ILE A 101 15.53 -3.62 9.00
CA ILE A 101 16.13 -4.51 10.00
C ILE A 101 16.15 -5.96 9.48
N GLN A 102 15.07 -6.43 8.85
CA GLN A 102 14.99 -7.76 8.25
C GLN A 102 16.04 -7.95 7.13
N GLN A 103 16.24 -6.93 6.28
CA GLN A 103 17.26 -6.95 5.24
C GLN A 103 18.69 -6.83 5.79
N ARG A 104 18.90 -6.07 6.88
CA ARG A 104 20.19 -6.08 7.60
C ARG A 104 20.51 -7.46 8.17
N ARG A 105 19.51 -8.20 8.66
CA ARG A 105 19.70 -9.52 9.27
C ARG A 105 20.16 -10.57 8.25
N ASN A 106 19.66 -10.54 7.02
CA ASN A 106 20.11 -11.46 5.95
C ASN A 106 21.55 -11.20 5.45
N ARG A 107 22.15 -10.04 5.74
CA ARG A 107 23.58 -9.80 5.46
C ARG A 107 24.52 -10.37 6.54
N GLN A 108 24.02 -10.79 7.70
CA GLN A 108 24.86 -11.35 8.76
C GLN A 108 25.05 -12.87 8.71
N VAL A 109 24.25 -13.60 7.90
CA VAL A 109 24.41 -15.06 7.72
C VAL A 109 25.47 -15.45 6.67
N LEU A 110 26.18 -14.47 6.10
CA LEU A 110 27.31 -14.66 5.18
C LEU A 110 28.65 -14.20 5.81
N LYS A 111 28.78 -14.32 7.13
CA LYS A 111 30.07 -14.29 7.83
C LYS A 111 30.24 -15.54 8.66
#